data_AF-A0A1W9T8J5-F1
#
_entry.id   AF-A0A1W9T8J5-F1
#
_cell.length_a   1.000
_cell.length_b   1.000
_cell.length_c   1.000
_cell.angle_alpha   90.00
_cell.angle_beta   90.00
_cell.angle_gamma   90.00
#
_symmetry.space_group_name_H-M   'P 1'
#
loop_
_entity.id
_entity.type
_entity.pdbx_description
1 polymer ?
#
loop_
_entity_poly.entity_id
_entity_poly.type
_entity_poly.pdbx_seq_one_letter_code
_entity_poly.pdbx_strand_id
1 'polypeptide(L)'
;MAVRHIEIKPFSWVHPQLAIISRCDLDIYMGKKNALVIASQLEDAEDAGINVTDGAVLIASTVMSKYGFFPDRLVWIEHYPPGIRGADKPQATHERLWFAGDDGKLCIDRRNKIGITSVRALAADPDTSEFSDRA
;
A
#
# COMPACT_ATOMS: atom_id res chain seq x y z
N MET A 1 6.67 22.49 0.37
CA MET A 1 6.49 22.04 -1.03
C MET A 1 5.13 21.39 -1.11
N ALA A 2 4.45 21.48 -2.25
CA ALA A 2 3.15 20.83 -2.41
C ALA A 2 3.33 19.32 -2.59
N VAL A 3 2.62 18.53 -1.80
CA VAL A 3 2.49 17.08 -1.99
C VAL A 3 1.69 16.85 -3.27
N ARG A 4 2.18 15.96 -4.15
CA ARG A 4 1.42 15.54 -5.33
C ARG A 4 0.61 14.30 -4.98
N HIS A 5 -0.71 14.37 -5.14
CA HIS A 5 -1.61 13.24 -4.94
C HIS A 5 -2.09 12.68 -6.29
N ILE A 6 -2.10 11.35 -6.40
CA ILE A 6 -2.56 10.61 -7.57
C ILE A 6 -3.54 9.54 -7.08
N GLU A 7 -4.73 9.50 -7.67
CA GLU A 7 -5.72 8.46 -7.42
C GLU A 7 -5.81 7.49 -8.60
N ILE A 8 -5.86 6.18 -8.32
CA ILE A 8 -6.08 5.13 -9.32
C ILE A 8 -7.18 4.20 -8.82
N LYS A 9 -8.38 4.34 -9.37
CA LYS A 9 -9.59 3.65 -8.91
C LYS A 9 -10.41 3.14 -10.12
N PRO A 10 -10.47 1.82 -10.40
CA PRO A 10 -9.69 0.75 -9.77
C PRO A 10 -8.27 0.65 -10.36
N PHE A 11 -7.29 0.35 -9.52
CA PHE A 11 -6.03 -0.27 -9.95
C PHE A 11 -6.25 -1.78 -10.11
N SER A 12 -5.86 -2.33 -11.27
CA SER A 12 -5.99 -3.77 -11.56
C SER A 12 -4.63 -4.43 -11.72
N TRP A 13 -4.50 -5.66 -11.21
CA TRP A 13 -3.34 -6.52 -11.46
C TRP A 13 -3.77 -7.95 -11.77
N VAL A 14 -2.86 -8.72 -12.38
CA VAL A 14 -3.04 -10.15 -12.65
C VAL A 14 -2.07 -10.93 -11.79
N HIS A 15 -2.58 -11.86 -10.98
CA HIS A 15 -1.71 -12.72 -10.18
C HIS A 15 -1.01 -13.76 -11.08
N PRO A 16 0.34 -13.80 -11.13
CA PRO A 16 1.04 -14.55 -12.16
C PRO A 16 0.82 -16.07 -12.07
N GLN A 17 0.59 -16.61 -10.87
CA GLN A 17 0.37 -18.05 -10.68
C GLN A 17 -1.10 -18.48 -10.83
N LEU A 18 -2.05 -17.56 -10.61
CA LEU A 18 -3.49 -17.90 -10.56
C LEU A 18 -4.25 -17.40 -11.78
N ALA A 19 -3.66 -16.49 -12.58
CA ALA A 19 -4.32 -15.81 -13.70
C ALA A 19 -5.63 -15.10 -13.32
N ILE A 20 -5.78 -14.74 -12.04
CA ILE A 20 -6.94 -14.00 -11.52
C ILE A 20 -6.67 -12.50 -11.70
N ILE A 21 -7.61 -11.79 -12.30
CA ILE A 21 -7.64 -10.33 -12.31
C ILE A 21 -8.15 -9.87 -10.95
N SER A 22 -7.39 -9.03 -10.28
CA SER A 22 -7.71 -8.49 -8.96
C SER A 22 -7.65 -6.97 -8.98
N ARG A 23 -8.39 -6.35 -8.08
CA ARG A 23 -8.63 -4.89 -8.08
C ARG A 23 -8.56 -4.31 -6.67
N CYS A 24 -8.02 -3.10 -6.59
CA CYS A 24 -7.93 -2.30 -5.37
C CYS A 24 -7.96 -0.82 -5.76
N ASP A 25 -8.20 0.06 -4.81
CA ASP A 25 -8.02 1.49 -5.01
C ASP A 25 -6.64 1.91 -4.51
N LEU A 26 -5.94 2.73 -5.28
CA LEU A 26 -4.65 3.31 -4.87
C LEU A 26 -4.74 4.81 -4.72
N ASP A 27 -4.27 5.30 -3.58
CA ASP A 27 -3.96 6.71 -3.34
C ASP A 27 -2.45 6.84 -3.13
N ILE A 28 -1.80 7.64 -3.98
CA ILE A 28 -0.34 7.82 -3.99
C ILE A 28 -0.03 9.29 -3.68
N TYR A 29 0.66 9.52 -2.56
CA TYR A 29 1.13 10.84 -2.14
C TYR A 29 2.65 10.91 -2.31
N MET A 30 3.10 11.73 -3.25
CA MET A 30 4.51 11.91 -3.56
C MET A 30 5.05 13.15 -2.83
N GLY A 31 6.00 12.92 -1.93
CA GLY A 31 6.85 13.94 -1.33
C GLY A 31 8.08 14.24 -2.19
N LYS A 32 9.08 14.92 -1.61
CA LYS A 32 10.36 15.18 -2.27
C LYS A 32 11.23 13.93 -2.32
N LYS A 33 11.23 13.16 -1.24
CA LYS A 33 12.13 12.02 -1.05
C LYS A 33 11.36 10.72 -0.99
N ASN A 34 10.16 10.75 -0.41
CA ASN A 34 9.37 9.57 -0.13
C ASN A 34 8.05 9.57 -0.89
N ALA A 35 7.44 8.39 -0.98
CA ALA A 35 6.07 8.21 -1.40
C ALA A 35 5.30 7.44 -0.34
N LEU A 36 4.07 7.90 -0.08
CA LEU A 36 3.07 7.13 0.64
C LEU A 36 2.11 6.52 -0.37
N VAL A 37 1.91 5.21 -0.28
CA VAL A 37 0.88 4.48 -1.03
C VAL A 37 -0.12 3.92 -0.04
N ILE A 38 -1.38 4.25 -0.25
CA ILE A 38 -2.52 3.63 0.42
C ILE A 38 -3.19 2.71 -0.59
N ALA A 39 -3.18 1.42 -0.31
CA ALA A 39 -3.86 0.42 -1.12
C ALA A 39 -5.11 -0.06 -0.38
N SER A 40 -6.28 0.31 -0.90
CA SER A 40 -7.57 0.02 -0.31
C SER A 40 -8.22 -1.20 -0.95
N GLN A 41 -8.57 -2.18 -0.12
CA GLN A 41 -9.35 -3.34 -0.55
C GLN A 41 -10.77 -2.89 -0.95
N LEU A 42 -11.30 -3.43 -2.05
CA LEU A 42 -12.68 -3.18 -2.46
C LEU A 42 -13.66 -3.95 -1.58
N GLU A 43 -14.77 -3.32 -1.18
CA GLU A 43 -15.83 -3.90 -0.34
C GLU A 43 -16.57 -5.06 -1.01
N ASP A 44 -16.80 -4.96 -2.32
CA ASP A 44 -17.54 -5.96 -3.08
C ASP A 44 -16.62 -7.08 -3.59
N ALA A 45 -16.74 -8.24 -2.93
CA ALA A 45 -15.86 -9.39 -3.10
C ALA A 45 -16.02 -10.15 -4.43
N GLU A 46 -17.13 -9.98 -5.17
CA GLU A 46 -17.36 -10.75 -6.41
C GLU A 46 -16.31 -10.43 -7.50
N ASP A 47 -15.81 -9.19 -7.51
CA ASP A 47 -14.95 -8.67 -8.58
C ASP A 47 -13.57 -8.17 -8.08
N ALA A 48 -13.31 -8.27 -6.77
CA ALA A 48 -12.07 -7.80 -6.14
C ALA A 48 -10.88 -8.74 -6.41
N GLY A 49 -11.14 -10.02 -6.66
CA GLY A 49 -10.10 -11.03 -6.85
C GLY A 49 -9.37 -11.37 -5.54
N ILE A 50 -8.03 -11.42 -5.56
CA ILE A 50 -7.23 -11.70 -4.37
C ILE A 50 -7.06 -10.47 -3.48
N ASN A 51 -6.78 -10.70 -2.19
CA ASN A 51 -6.55 -9.62 -1.24
C ASN A 51 -5.35 -8.75 -1.64
N VAL A 52 -5.42 -7.46 -1.31
CA VAL A 52 -4.35 -6.48 -1.53
C VAL A 52 -3.01 -6.95 -0.96
N THR A 53 -3.02 -7.60 0.20
CA THR A 53 -1.81 -8.16 0.85
C THR A 53 -1.11 -9.21 0.02
N ASP A 54 -1.88 -10.04 -0.69
CA ASP A 54 -1.34 -11.10 -1.54
C ASP A 54 -0.81 -10.51 -2.86
N GLY A 55 -1.35 -9.37 -3.29
CA GLY A 55 -0.87 -8.59 -4.43
C GLY A 55 0.23 -7.57 -4.12
N ALA A 56 0.49 -7.26 -2.84
CA ALA A 56 1.21 -6.04 -2.44
C ALA A 56 2.60 -5.91 -3.07
N VAL A 57 3.37 -7.00 -3.19
CA VAL A 57 4.69 -6.98 -3.86
C VAL A 57 4.58 -6.57 -5.32
N LEU A 58 3.61 -7.11 -6.05
CA LEU A 58 3.41 -6.82 -7.47
C LEU A 58 2.91 -5.38 -7.67
N ILE A 59 1.96 -4.95 -6.84
CA ILE A 59 1.40 -3.60 -6.90
C ILE A 59 2.50 -2.58 -6.57
N ALA A 60 3.24 -2.77 -5.48
CA ALA A 60 4.33 -1.90 -5.09
C ALA A 60 5.43 -1.84 -6.16
N SER A 61 5.82 -2.99 -6.73
CA SER A 61 6.80 -3.03 -7.84
C SER A 61 6.33 -2.21 -9.05
N THR A 62 5.04 -2.28 -9.37
CA THR A 62 4.42 -1.51 -10.45
C THR A 62 4.47 0.00 -10.16
N VAL A 63 4.07 0.40 -8.95
CA VAL A 63 4.11 1.80 -8.52
C VAL A 63 5.55 2.33 -8.52
N MET A 64 6.50 1.59 -7.95
CA MET A 64 7.91 1.96 -7.91
C MET A 64 8.49 2.11 -9.32
N SER A 65 8.24 1.15 -10.22
CA SER A 65 8.71 1.22 -11.60
C SER A 65 8.09 2.38 -12.38
N LYS A 66 6.80 2.68 -12.15
CA LYS A 66 6.08 3.74 -12.87
C LYS A 66 6.48 5.15 -12.43
N TYR A 67 6.76 5.32 -11.14
CA TYR A 67 7.01 6.64 -10.55
C TYR A 67 8.46 6.87 -10.09
N GLY A 68 9.35 5.88 -10.25
CA GLY A 68 10.78 6.02 -9.99
C GLY A 68 11.16 6.00 -8.50
N PHE A 69 10.46 5.19 -7.70
CA PHE A 69 10.74 5.03 -6.27
C PHE A 69 11.57 3.79 -5.97
N PHE A 70 12.31 3.85 -4.87
CA PHE A 70 13.02 2.71 -4.30
C PHE A 70 12.26 2.18 -3.08
N PRO A 71 12.43 0.89 -2.71
CA PRO A 71 11.70 0.28 -1.60
C PRO A 71 11.86 1.01 -0.26
N ASP A 72 13.05 1.52 0.02
CA ASP A 72 13.41 2.30 1.22
C ASP A 72 12.71 3.66 1.30
N ARG A 73 12.17 4.14 0.18
CA ARG A 73 11.45 5.43 0.07
C ARG A 73 9.94 5.26 -0.07
N LEU A 74 9.45 4.04 0.04
CA LEU A 74 8.03 3.71 -0.11
C LEU A 74 7.42 3.36 1.26
N VAL A 75 6.47 4.19 1.70
CA VAL A 75 5.59 3.86 2.82
C VAL A 75 4.34 3.22 2.26
N TRP A 76 4.06 1.99 2.67
CA TRP A 76 2.89 1.25 2.21
C TRP A 76 1.87 1.07 3.34
N ILE A 77 0.64 1.45 3.06
CA ILE A 77 -0.50 1.29 3.96
C ILE A 77 -1.56 0.47 3.24
N GLU A 78 -1.97 -0.62 3.86
CA GLU A 78 -3.16 -1.36 3.44
C GLU A 78 -4.36 -0.83 4.21
N HIS A 79 -5.38 -0.42 3.48
CA HIS A 79 -6.64 0.01 4.03
C HIS A 79 -7.70 -1.07 3.79
N TYR A 80 -8.34 -1.51 4.87
CA TYR A 80 -9.46 -2.43 4.82
C TYR A 80 -10.70 -1.73 5.33
N PRO A 81 -11.68 -1.49 4.46
CA PRO A 81 -13.01 -1.06 4.87
C PRO A 81 -13.65 -1.99 5.92
N PRO A 82 -14.65 -1.48 6.68
CA PRO A 82 -15.41 -2.28 7.63
C PRO A 82 -15.98 -3.55 6.98
N GLY A 83 -16.03 -4.65 7.73
CA GLY A 83 -16.67 -5.89 7.28
C GLY A 83 -15.85 -6.81 6.36
N ILE A 84 -14.72 -6.35 5.81
CA ILE A 84 -13.91 -7.18 4.90
C ILE A 84 -13.05 -8.21 5.65
N ARG A 85 -12.47 -7.85 6.81
CA ARG A 85 -11.56 -8.73 7.58
C ARG A 85 -12.28 -9.68 8.55
N GLY A 86 -13.50 -10.10 8.18
CA GLY A 86 -14.41 -10.86 9.05
C GLY A 86 -15.31 -9.97 9.90
N ALA A 87 -16.38 -10.55 10.43
CA ALA A 87 -17.47 -9.86 11.13
C ALA A 87 -17.05 -9.04 12.37
N ASP A 88 -15.82 -9.22 12.86
CA ASP A 88 -15.34 -8.66 14.13
C ASP A 88 -14.63 -7.31 14.02
N LYS A 89 -14.50 -6.74 12.81
CA LYS A 89 -13.93 -5.40 12.61
C LYS A 89 -14.99 -4.40 12.16
N PRO A 90 -15.71 -3.75 13.11
CA PRO A 90 -16.76 -2.78 12.80
C PRO A 90 -16.22 -1.46 12.24
N GLN A 91 -14.90 -1.29 12.19
CA GLN A 91 -14.24 -0.06 11.76
C GLN A 91 -13.18 -0.37 10.70
N ALA A 92 -12.96 0.61 9.83
CA ALA A 92 -11.87 0.56 8.86
C ALA A 92 -10.53 0.39 9.58
N THR A 93 -9.64 -0.44 9.01
CA THR A 93 -8.31 -0.65 9.57
C THR A 93 -7.23 -0.28 8.58
N HIS A 94 -6.14 0.28 9.10
CA HIS A 94 -4.96 0.65 8.34
C HIS A 94 -3.77 -0.12 8.89
N GLU A 95 -3.07 -0.81 8.00
CA GLU A 95 -1.95 -1.65 8.36
C GLU A 95 -0.72 -1.23 7.56
N ARG A 96 0.35 -0.86 8.26
CA ARG A 96 1.61 -0.50 7.61
C ARG A 96 2.39 -1.76 7.22
N LEU A 97 2.93 -1.76 6.01
CA LEU A 97 3.92 -2.74 5.56
C LEU A 97 5.23 -2.04 5.18
N TRP A 98 6.33 -2.78 5.29
CA TRP A 98 7.64 -2.38 4.77
C TRP A 98 8.03 -3.34 3.68
N PHE A 99 8.72 -2.80 2.69
CA PHE A 99 9.39 -3.60 1.70
C PHE A 99 10.89 -3.59 1.96
N ALA A 100 11.48 -4.78 1.95
CA ALA A 100 12.93 -4.94 1.89
C ALA A 100 13.30 -5.33 0.45
N GLY A 101 14.33 -4.68 -0.08
CA GLY A 101 14.96 -5.05 -1.33
C GLY A 101 16.31 -5.68 -1.04
N ASP A 102 16.38 -7.00 -1.00
CA ASP A 102 17.64 -7.76 -0.95
C ASP A 102 17.84 -8.48 -2.29
N ASP A 103 19.04 -8.38 -2.87
CA ASP A 103 19.45 -9.12 -4.08
C ASP A 103 18.46 -9.04 -5.26
N GLY A 104 17.86 -7.85 -5.47
CA GLY A 104 16.93 -7.61 -6.57
C GLY A 104 15.53 -8.23 -6.37
N LYS A 105 15.22 -8.74 -5.18
CA LYS A 105 13.88 -9.24 -4.83
C LYS A 105 13.21 -8.34 -3.82
N LEU A 106 12.01 -7.87 -4.16
CA LEU A 106 11.13 -7.17 -3.25
C LEU A 106 10.39 -8.17 -2.37
N CYS A 107 10.47 -8.02 -1.04
CA CYS A 107 9.68 -8.82 -0.11
C CYS A 107 9.01 -7.95 0.95
N ILE A 108 7.89 -8.44 1.51
CA ILE A 108 7.17 -7.78 2.59
C ILE A 108 7.81 -8.19 3.92
N ASP A 109 8.28 -7.22 4.70
CA ASP A 109 8.68 -7.48 6.09
C ASP A 109 7.44 -7.46 7.00
N ARG A 110 6.86 -8.65 7.19
CA ARG A 110 5.65 -8.83 8.01
C ARG A 110 5.89 -8.71 9.51
N ARG A 111 7.15 -8.70 9.97
CA ARG A 111 7.50 -8.67 11.41
C ARG A 111 7.13 -7.35 12.09
N ASN A 112 6.80 -6.33 11.31
CA ASN A 112 6.68 -4.97 11.83
C ASN A 112 5.29 -4.39 11.68
N LYS A 113 4.29 -5.16 11.25
CA LYS A 113 2.94 -4.66 10.98
C LYS A 113 2.39 -3.79 12.13
N ILE A 114 2.27 -2.48 11.90
CA ILE A 114 1.78 -1.51 12.88
C ILE A 114 0.40 -1.02 12.42
N GLY A 115 -0.57 -1.00 13.33
CA GLY A 115 -1.84 -0.32 13.13
C GLY A 115 -1.65 1.20 13.18
N ILE A 116 -2.13 1.91 12.15
CA ILE A 116 -2.00 3.37 12.07
C ILE A 116 -3.34 4.02 12.43
N THR A 117 -3.32 4.95 13.38
CA THR A 117 -4.49 5.72 13.81
C THR A 117 -4.69 7.02 13.02
N SER A 118 -3.66 7.55 12.34
CA SER A 118 -3.77 8.79 11.55
C SER A 118 -3.04 8.71 10.21
N VAL A 119 -3.73 8.19 9.19
CA VAL A 119 -3.22 8.20 7.80
C VAL A 119 -3.20 9.62 7.21
N ARG A 120 -4.09 10.50 7.68
CA ARG A 120 -4.17 11.89 7.21
C ARG A 120 -2.89 12.69 7.46
N ALA A 121 -2.24 12.48 8.61
CA ALA A 121 -0.97 13.14 8.91
C ALA A 121 0.12 12.69 7.92
N LEU A 122 0.16 11.38 7.61
CA LEU A 122 1.11 10.81 6.67
C LEU A 122 0.88 11.29 5.23
N ALA A 123 -0.38 11.46 4.83
CA ALA A 123 -0.75 11.99 3.52
C ALA A 123 -0.42 13.49 3.38
N ALA A 124 -0.51 14.25 4.48
CA ALA A 124 -0.18 15.67 4.49
C ALA A 124 1.33 15.93 4.40
N ASP A 125 2.16 15.02 4.93
CA ASP A 125 3.62 15.10 4.85
C ASP A 125 4.27 13.70 4.68
N PRO A 126 4.42 13.21 3.44
CA PRO A 126 5.09 11.93 3.16
C PRO A 126 6.58 11.92 3.53
N ASP A 127 7.20 13.08 3.80
CA ASP A 127 8.62 13.20 4.10
C ASP A 127 8.90 13.25 5.63
N THR A 128 7.89 13.07 6.51
CA THR A 128 8.08 13.17 7.98
C THR A 128 9.15 12.20 8.53
N SER A 129 9.90 12.64 9.55
CA SER A 129 10.95 11.84 10.18
C SER A 129 10.45 10.61 10.92
N GLU A 130 9.15 10.52 11.23
CA GLU A 130 8.50 9.29 11.75
C GLU A 130 8.63 8.08 10.78
N PHE A 131 9.12 8.32 9.56
CA PHE A 131 9.44 7.28 8.58
C PHE A 131 10.89 6.76 8.63
N SER A 132 11.80 7.43 9.36
CA SER A 132 13.26 7.21 9.32
C SER A 132 13.80 6.22 10.34
N ASP A 133 12.99 5.70 11.28
CA ASP A 133 13.48 4.92 12.42
C ASP A 133 14.04 3.52 12.08
N ARG A 134 14.32 3.24 10.79
CA ARG A 134 15.00 2.04 10.30
C ARG A 134 15.90 2.29 9.09
N ALA A 135 16.74 3.32 9.17
CA ALA A 135 18.02 3.30 8.45
C ALA A 135 19.01 2.42 9.22
#